data_AF-A0A1I3BM44-F1
#
_entry.id   AF-A0A1I3BM44-F1
#
_cell.length_a   1.000
_cell.length_b   1.000
_cell.length_c   1.000
_cell.angle_alpha   90.00
_cell.angle_beta   90.00
_cell.angle_gamma   90.00
#
_symmetry.space_group_name_H-M   'P 1'
#
loop_
_entity.id
_entity.type
_entity.pdbx_description
1 polymer ?
#
loop_
_entity_poly.entity_id
_entity_poly.type
_entity_poly.pdbx_seq_one_letter_code
_entity_poly.pdbx_strand_id
1 'polypeptide(L)'
;MKAWEHFKTITHHRHLVMKGCFAVGLYKQGLLHDLSKYSLVEFRVGAKYYQGDKSPNNAEREDKGVSMAWLHHKGRNKHHFEYWIDYALDGKSGMAGMKMPVNYVVEMYCDRVAACKTYQKEAYKDSSALEYYNRGKAKYLMHEETARLLEDMLTHLAEYGEESTNEYIRKNILHNK
;
A
#
# COMPACT_ATOMS: atom_id res chain seq x y z
N MET A 1 -7.36 -12.90 22.17
CA MET A 1 -6.29 -11.86 22.18
C MET A 1 -5.80 -11.54 20.76
N LYS A 2 -5.22 -12.48 20.00
CA LYS A 2 -4.67 -12.21 18.65
C LYS A 2 -5.64 -11.56 17.65
N ALA A 3 -6.90 -12.00 17.62
CA ALA A 3 -7.93 -11.41 16.74
C ALA A 3 -8.21 -9.93 17.07
N TRP A 4 -8.24 -9.58 18.36
CA TRP A 4 -8.47 -8.21 18.81
C TRP A 4 -7.29 -7.30 18.50
N GLU A 5 -6.06 -7.77 18.73
CA GLU A 5 -4.85 -7.03 18.37
C GLU A 5 -4.73 -6.84 16.85
N HIS A 6 -5.08 -7.86 16.07
CA HIS A 6 -5.15 -7.76 14.63
C HIS A 6 -6.17 -6.71 14.18
N PHE A 7 -7.39 -6.75 14.73
CA PHE A 7 -8.43 -5.76 14.46
C PHE A 7 -7.94 -4.33 14.75
N LYS A 8 -7.39 -4.08 15.94
CA LYS A 8 -6.83 -2.77 16.28
C LYS A 8 -5.75 -2.32 15.30
N THR A 9 -4.87 -3.25 14.89
CA THR A 9 -3.76 -2.95 13.96
C THR A 9 -4.29 -2.54 12.57
N ILE A 10 -5.20 -3.31 11.97
CA ILE A 10 -5.75 -3.00 10.64
C ILE A 10 -6.62 -1.75 10.66
N THR A 11 -7.33 -1.50 11.76
CA THR A 11 -8.14 -0.29 11.93
C THR A 11 -7.27 0.94 12.13
N HIS A 12 -6.20 0.86 12.91
CA HIS A 12 -5.22 1.94 13.06
C HIS A 12 -4.56 2.28 11.72
N HIS A 13 -4.04 1.27 10.99
CA HIS A 13 -3.48 1.43 9.66
C HIS A 13 -4.45 2.14 8.71
N ARG A 14 -5.69 1.64 8.62
CA ARG A 14 -6.73 2.24 7.77
C ARG A 14 -6.99 3.71 8.11
N HIS A 15 -7.01 4.08 9.39
CA HIS A 15 -7.20 5.47 9.78
C HIS A 15 -6.01 6.37 9.38
N LEU A 16 -4.78 5.86 9.45
CA LEU A 16 -3.61 6.58 8.96
C LEU A 16 -3.68 6.80 7.44
N VAL A 17 -4.06 5.77 6.67
CA VAL A 17 -4.27 5.91 5.22
C VAL A 17 -5.38 6.91 4.93
N MET A 18 -6.50 6.84 5.64
CA MET A 18 -7.59 7.78 5.51
C MET A 18 -7.14 9.22 5.76
N LYS A 19 -6.34 9.46 6.81
CA LYS A 19 -5.76 10.79 7.10
C LYS A 19 -4.87 11.27 5.95
N GLY A 20 -3.97 10.41 5.45
CA GLY A 20 -3.09 10.75 4.32
C GLY A 20 -3.88 11.05 3.04
N CYS A 21 -4.84 10.19 2.68
CA CYS A 21 -5.70 10.41 1.53
C CYS A 21 -6.51 11.72 1.65
N PHE A 22 -7.01 12.05 2.85
CA PHE A 22 -7.77 13.29 3.06
C PHE A 22 -6.87 14.53 2.94
N ALA A 23 -5.63 14.46 3.45
CA ALA A 23 -4.66 15.53 3.29
C ALA A 23 -4.43 15.88 1.82
N VAL A 24 -4.42 14.87 0.94
CA VAL A 24 -4.24 15.06 -0.51
C VAL A 24 -5.55 15.17 -1.31
N GLY A 25 -6.71 15.19 -0.67
CA GLY A 25 -8.02 15.38 -1.33
C GLY A 25 -8.67 14.11 -1.90
N LEU A 26 -8.13 12.92 -1.64
CA LEU A 26 -8.68 11.62 -2.06
C LEU A 26 -9.65 11.03 -1.04
N TYR A 27 -10.74 11.74 -0.74
CA TYR A 27 -11.70 11.33 0.30
C TYR A 27 -12.32 9.95 0.04
N LYS A 28 -12.69 9.66 -1.21
CA LYS A 28 -13.29 8.36 -1.57
C LYS A 28 -12.33 7.20 -1.32
N GLN A 29 -11.06 7.36 -1.69
CA GLN A 29 -10.02 6.36 -1.47
C GLN A 29 -9.83 6.13 0.02
N GLY A 30 -9.66 7.19 0.82
CA GLY A 30 -9.49 7.06 2.27
C GLY A 30 -10.66 6.35 2.96
N LEU A 31 -11.89 6.60 2.53
CA LEU A 31 -13.09 5.95 3.10
C LEU A 31 -13.20 4.46 2.71
N LEU A 32 -12.82 4.11 1.48
CA LEU A 32 -12.98 2.75 0.95
C LEU A 32 -11.73 1.88 1.11
N HIS A 33 -10.62 2.46 1.55
CA HIS A 33 -9.35 1.78 1.72
C HIS A 33 -9.49 0.52 2.57
N ASP A 34 -9.03 -0.60 2.02
CA ASP A 34 -8.83 -1.88 2.70
C ASP A 34 -10.05 -2.45 3.45
N LEU A 35 -11.27 -2.11 3.02
CA LEU A 35 -12.48 -2.67 3.63
C LEU A 35 -12.54 -4.21 3.51
N SER A 36 -11.85 -4.80 2.53
CA SER A 36 -11.76 -6.26 2.39
C SER A 36 -11.05 -6.95 3.57
N LYS A 37 -10.19 -6.25 4.33
CA LYS A 37 -9.48 -6.78 5.52
C LYS A 37 -10.43 -7.27 6.61
N TYR A 38 -11.66 -6.74 6.65
CA TYR A 38 -12.69 -7.11 7.61
C TYR A 38 -13.55 -8.29 7.15
N SER A 39 -13.37 -8.77 5.92
CA SER A 39 -14.03 -9.99 5.44
C SER A 39 -13.52 -11.22 6.17
N LEU A 40 -14.35 -12.28 6.24
CA LEU A 40 -13.95 -13.53 6.88
C LEU A 40 -12.70 -14.17 6.25
N VAL A 41 -12.53 -14.01 4.93
CA VAL A 41 -11.41 -14.58 4.16
C VAL A 41 -10.08 -13.99 4.62
N GLU A 42 -10.03 -12.68 4.84
CA GLU A 42 -8.81 -12.00 5.26
C GLU A 42 -8.65 -11.98 6.79
N PHE A 43 -9.71 -11.61 7.51
CA PHE A 43 -9.65 -11.39 8.96
C PHE A 43 -9.32 -12.66 9.73
N ARG A 44 -9.87 -13.82 9.34
CA ARG A 44 -9.60 -15.09 10.01
C ARG A 44 -8.13 -15.48 9.90
N VAL A 45 -7.54 -15.31 8.72
CA VAL A 45 -6.12 -15.56 8.48
C VAL A 45 -5.28 -14.55 9.26
N GLY A 46 -5.63 -13.26 9.17
CA GLY A 46 -4.96 -12.19 9.88
C GLY A 46 -4.91 -12.42 11.39
N ALA A 47 -6.02 -12.84 11.99
CA ALA A 47 -6.12 -13.19 13.39
C ALA A 47 -5.29 -14.44 13.76
N LYS A 48 -5.23 -15.46 12.88
CA LYS A 48 -4.46 -16.69 13.11
C LYS A 48 -2.95 -16.42 13.11
N TYR A 49 -2.46 -15.67 12.12
CA TYR A 49 -1.03 -15.44 11.88
C TYR A 49 -0.50 -14.12 12.46
N TYR A 50 -1.28 -13.45 13.31
CA TYR A 50 -0.89 -12.18 13.93
C TYR A 50 0.37 -12.34 14.82
N GLN A 51 1.35 -11.48 14.57
CA GLN A 51 2.62 -11.38 15.29
C GLN A 51 2.87 -9.99 15.91
N GLY A 52 2.34 -8.93 15.28
CA GLY A 52 2.37 -7.55 15.79
C GLY A 52 3.47 -6.66 15.20
N ASP A 53 4.44 -7.23 14.49
CA ASP A 53 5.60 -6.55 13.91
C ASP A 53 5.67 -6.63 12.37
N LYS A 54 4.91 -7.55 11.77
CA LYS A 54 4.81 -7.72 10.30
C LYS A 54 3.42 -8.20 9.88
N SER A 55 3.17 -8.12 8.57
CA SER A 55 1.92 -8.57 7.97
C SER A 55 1.67 -10.07 8.22
N PRO A 56 0.48 -10.46 8.74
CA PRO A 56 0.11 -11.87 8.91
C PRO A 56 0.14 -12.68 7.61
N ASN A 57 -0.01 -12.01 6.46
CA ASN A 57 0.03 -12.65 5.13
C ASN A 57 1.41 -13.26 4.84
N ASN A 58 2.49 -12.71 5.39
CA ASN A 58 3.82 -13.28 5.21
C ASN A 58 3.96 -14.61 5.93
N ALA A 59 3.45 -14.71 7.16
CA ALA A 59 3.45 -15.98 7.90
C ALA A 59 2.51 -17.02 7.29
N GLU A 60 1.36 -16.62 6.72
CA GLU A 60 0.55 -17.58 5.95
C GLU A 60 1.32 -18.10 4.73
N ARG A 61 2.06 -17.22 4.03
CA ARG A 61 2.87 -17.59 2.88
C ARG A 61 4.03 -18.52 3.26
N GLU A 62 4.68 -18.29 4.40
CA GLU A 62 5.73 -19.16 4.95
C GLU A 62 5.16 -20.55 5.32
N ASP A 63 3.96 -20.61 5.91
CA ASP A 63 3.30 -21.86 6.34
C ASP A 63 2.75 -22.69 5.16
N LYS A 64 2.16 -22.03 4.15
CA LYS A 64 1.40 -22.71 3.08
C LYS A 64 1.99 -22.59 1.68
N GLY A 65 3.07 -21.82 1.51
CA GLY A 65 3.61 -21.44 0.19
C GLY A 65 2.80 -20.35 -0.54
N VAL A 66 1.60 -20.01 -0.05
CA VAL A 66 0.71 -18.99 -0.62
C VAL A 66 -0.11 -18.33 0.48
N SER A 67 -0.40 -17.04 0.34
CA SER A 67 -1.35 -16.36 1.22
C SER A 67 -2.68 -16.13 0.51
N MET A 68 -3.71 -16.87 0.91
CA MET A 68 -5.07 -16.70 0.40
C MET A 68 -5.64 -15.35 0.81
N ALA A 69 -5.30 -14.87 2.01
CA ALA A 69 -5.67 -13.53 2.44
C ALA A 69 -5.03 -12.48 1.51
N TRP A 70 -3.75 -12.60 1.17
CA TRP A 70 -3.12 -11.68 0.22
C TRP A 70 -3.76 -11.74 -1.17
N LEU A 71 -4.02 -12.93 -1.72
CA LEU A 71 -4.65 -13.09 -3.03
C LEU A 71 -6.02 -12.40 -3.09
N HIS A 72 -6.86 -12.62 -2.06
CA HIS A 72 -8.17 -11.97 -1.95
C HIS A 72 -8.05 -10.45 -1.84
N HIS A 73 -7.07 -9.99 -1.06
CA HIS A 73 -6.81 -8.59 -0.76
C HIS A 73 -6.33 -7.79 -1.97
N LYS A 74 -5.23 -8.22 -2.60
CA LYS A 74 -4.70 -7.56 -3.80
C LYS A 74 -5.70 -7.58 -4.96
N GLY A 75 -6.60 -8.57 -5.01
CA GLY A 75 -7.64 -8.68 -6.03
C GLY A 75 -8.87 -7.78 -5.81
N ARG A 76 -8.95 -7.07 -4.68
CA ARG A 76 -10.07 -6.15 -4.36
C ARG A 76 -9.63 -4.71 -4.14
N ASN A 77 -8.38 -4.49 -3.76
CA ASN A 77 -7.84 -3.16 -3.48
C ASN A 77 -6.93 -2.71 -4.62
N LYS A 78 -7.44 -1.76 -5.41
CA LYS A 78 -6.81 -1.27 -6.65
C LYS A 78 -5.53 -0.46 -6.42
N HIS A 79 -5.21 -0.06 -5.18
CA HIS A 79 -3.92 0.57 -4.88
C HIS A 79 -2.78 -0.45 -4.81
N HIS A 80 -3.05 -1.75 -4.76
CA HIS A 80 -2.00 -2.75 -4.95
C HIS A 80 -1.69 -2.91 -6.43
N PHE A 81 -0.42 -2.71 -6.80
CA PHE A 81 0.02 -2.83 -8.17
C PHE A 81 -0.23 -4.23 -8.75
N GLU A 82 -0.26 -5.27 -7.92
CA GLU A 82 -0.55 -6.63 -8.35
C GLU A 82 -2.00 -6.82 -8.84
N TYR A 83 -2.92 -5.89 -8.53
CA TYR A 83 -4.25 -5.84 -9.15
C TYR A 83 -4.15 -5.59 -10.65
N TRP A 84 -3.12 -4.86 -11.07
CA TRP A 84 -2.92 -4.37 -12.44
C TRP A 84 -1.92 -5.21 -13.23
N ILE A 85 -1.72 -6.48 -12.85
CA ILE A 85 -0.91 -7.39 -13.65
C ILE A 85 -1.82 -8.07 -14.68
N ASP A 86 -1.46 -7.95 -15.96
CA ASP A 86 -2.18 -8.54 -17.09
C ASP A 86 -1.20 -9.07 -18.15
N TYR A 87 -1.71 -9.68 -19.22
CA TYR A 87 -0.90 -10.11 -20.35
C TYR A 87 -0.21 -8.92 -21.02
N ALA A 88 1.09 -9.08 -21.30
CA ALA A 88 1.84 -8.03 -21.95
C ALA A 88 1.32 -7.79 -23.37
N LEU A 89 1.32 -6.52 -23.77
CA LEU A 89 0.83 -6.09 -25.10
C LEU A 89 1.76 -6.50 -26.24
N ASP A 90 3.01 -6.86 -25.93
CA ASP A 90 4.02 -7.27 -26.91
C ASP A 90 3.84 -8.72 -27.43
N GLY A 91 2.89 -9.47 -26.84
CA GLY A 91 2.58 -10.85 -27.20
C GLY A 91 3.71 -11.86 -26.95
N LYS A 92 4.79 -11.46 -26.28
CA LYS A 92 5.99 -12.28 -26.04
C LYS A 92 6.33 -12.37 -24.56
N SER A 93 6.19 -11.27 -23.86
CA SER A 93 6.31 -11.22 -22.42
C SER A 93 5.02 -11.82 -21.83
N GLY A 94 5.13 -12.69 -20.82
CA GLY A 94 3.97 -13.36 -20.23
C GLY A 94 3.01 -12.38 -19.56
N MET A 95 3.07 -12.27 -18.23
CA MET A 95 2.32 -11.26 -17.48
C MET A 95 3.24 -10.10 -17.10
N ALA A 96 2.72 -8.88 -17.20
CA ALA A 96 3.42 -7.64 -16.89
C ALA A 96 2.53 -6.66 -16.11
N GLY A 97 3.13 -5.70 -15.43
CA GLY A 97 2.41 -4.62 -14.75
C GLY A 97 1.85 -3.60 -15.74
N MET A 98 0.57 -3.28 -15.60
CA MET A 98 -0.13 -2.26 -16.39
C MET A 98 -0.08 -0.91 -15.68
N LYS A 99 -0.14 0.17 -16.46
CA LYS A 99 -0.16 1.54 -15.93
C LYS A 99 -1.37 1.72 -15.01
N MET A 100 -1.09 2.09 -13.77
CA MET A 100 -2.13 2.38 -12.77
C MET A 100 -2.72 3.79 -12.96
N PRO A 101 -4.03 3.98 -12.73
CA PRO A 101 -4.59 5.33 -12.58
C PRO A 101 -3.95 6.08 -11.41
N VAL A 102 -3.67 7.38 -11.62
CA VAL A 102 -2.90 8.23 -10.69
C VAL A 102 -3.43 8.19 -9.26
N ASN A 103 -4.75 8.27 -9.08
CA ASN A 103 -5.38 8.25 -7.76
C ASN A 103 -5.08 6.97 -6.96
N TYR A 104 -4.93 5.80 -7.62
CA TYR A 104 -4.53 4.56 -6.94
C TYR A 104 -3.02 4.49 -6.67
N VAL A 105 -2.19 5.19 -7.45
CA VAL A 105 -0.76 5.34 -7.15
C VAL A 105 -0.56 6.22 -5.91
N VAL A 106 -1.34 7.30 -5.79
CA VAL A 106 -1.34 8.15 -4.59
C VAL A 106 -1.89 7.40 -3.37
N GLU A 107 -2.98 6.63 -3.53
CA GLU A 107 -3.46 5.75 -2.44
C GLU A 107 -2.38 4.73 -2.02
N MET A 108 -1.65 4.14 -2.97
CA MET A 108 -0.53 3.24 -2.70
C MET A 108 0.61 3.92 -1.94
N TYR A 109 0.90 5.19 -2.25
CA TYR A 109 1.84 6.00 -1.48
C TYR A 109 1.37 6.16 -0.03
N CYS A 110 0.11 6.59 0.18
CA CYS A 110 -0.45 6.74 1.52
C CYS A 110 -0.44 5.42 2.31
N ASP A 111 -0.78 4.30 1.66
CA ASP A 111 -0.74 2.95 2.24
C ASP A 111 0.67 2.59 2.74
N ARG A 112 1.71 2.80 1.91
CA ARG A 112 3.09 2.49 2.29
C ARG A 112 3.60 3.33 3.45
N VAL A 113 3.28 4.62 3.45
CA VAL A 113 3.64 5.53 4.55
C VAL A 113 2.94 5.09 5.84
N ALA A 114 1.64 4.82 5.79
CA ALA A 114 0.87 4.34 6.94
C ALA A 114 1.35 2.98 7.45
N ALA A 115 1.75 2.06 6.57
CA ALA A 115 2.32 0.78 6.96
C ALA A 115 3.64 0.98 7.72
N CYS A 116 4.53 1.86 7.22
CA CYS A 116 5.78 2.17 7.91
C CYS A 116 5.51 2.76 9.30
N LYS A 117 4.59 3.73 9.42
CA LYS A 117 4.17 4.29 10.72
C LYS A 117 3.62 3.23 11.67
N THR A 118 2.75 2.35 11.17
CA THR A 118 2.11 1.28 11.96
C THR A 118 3.12 0.31 12.56
N TYR A 119 4.09 -0.15 11.75
CA TYR A 119 5.03 -1.19 12.19
C TYR A 119 6.31 -0.64 12.85
N GLN A 120 6.80 0.54 12.42
CA GLN A 120 8.04 1.11 12.97
C GLN A 120 7.81 2.01 14.18
N LYS A 121 6.59 2.56 14.37
CA LYS A 121 6.24 3.40 15.53
C LYS A 121 7.26 4.54 15.70
N GLU A 122 7.86 4.68 16.88
CA GLU A 122 8.88 5.70 17.19
C GLU A 122 10.14 5.62 16.31
N ALA A 123 10.39 4.48 15.64
CA ALA A 123 11.50 4.33 14.71
C ALA A 123 11.18 4.84 13.29
N TYR A 124 9.94 5.25 13.01
CA TYR A 124 9.54 5.78 11.72
C TYR A 124 10.33 7.05 11.37
N LYS A 125 10.76 7.13 10.11
CA LYS A 125 11.34 8.32 9.48
C LYS A 125 10.65 8.53 8.15
N ASP A 126 10.68 9.75 7.64
CA ASP A 126 10.09 10.04 6.32
C ASP A 126 10.79 9.29 5.18
N SER A 127 12.06 8.89 5.36
CA SER A 127 12.77 7.99 4.45
C SER A 127 12.30 6.53 4.49
N SER A 128 11.57 6.09 5.54
CA SER A 128 11.27 4.67 5.77
C SER A 128 10.52 4.02 4.61
N ALA A 129 9.59 4.73 3.98
CA ALA A 129 8.80 4.21 2.87
C ALA A 129 9.63 4.09 1.58
N LEU A 130 10.55 5.04 1.32
CA LEU A 130 11.51 4.99 0.22
C LEU A 130 12.52 3.84 0.41
N GLU A 131 13.06 3.69 1.61
CA GLU A 131 13.97 2.59 1.95
C GLU A 131 13.31 1.22 1.80
N TYR A 132 12.02 1.11 2.18
CA TYR A 132 11.24 -0.11 1.95
C TYR A 132 11.04 -0.39 0.44
N TYR A 133 10.72 0.64 -0.34
CA TYR A 133 10.58 0.53 -1.80
C TYR A 133 11.90 0.07 -2.46
N ASN A 134 13.03 0.67 -2.09
CA ASN A 134 14.34 0.38 -2.67
C ASN A 134 14.88 -1.02 -2.35
N ARG A 135 14.56 -1.56 -1.16
CA ARG A 135 14.90 -2.95 -0.80
C ARG A 135 14.00 -3.97 -1.50
N GLY A 136 12.82 -3.55 -1.93
CA GLY A 136 11.82 -4.42 -2.53
C GLY A 136 12.09 -4.73 -4.00
N LYS A 137 11.48 -5.82 -4.48
CA LYS A 137 11.45 -6.18 -5.91
C LYS A 137 10.22 -5.63 -6.64
N ALA A 138 9.35 -4.88 -5.94
CA ALA A 138 8.08 -4.40 -6.47
C ALA A 138 8.26 -3.57 -7.75
N LYS A 139 9.32 -2.74 -7.83
CA LYS A 139 9.61 -1.90 -9.00
C LYS A 139 9.77 -2.67 -10.31
N TYR A 140 10.18 -3.93 -10.26
CA TYR A 140 10.35 -4.78 -11.45
C TYR A 140 9.04 -5.39 -11.96
N LEU A 141 7.98 -5.36 -11.15
CA LEU A 141 6.64 -5.87 -11.51
C LEU A 141 5.64 -4.76 -11.80
N MET A 142 5.98 -3.51 -11.45
CA MET A 142 5.15 -2.34 -11.75
C MET A 142 5.42 -1.84 -13.18
N HIS A 143 4.40 -1.24 -13.79
CA HIS A 143 4.60 -0.44 -14.99
C HIS A 143 5.59 0.69 -14.71
N GLU A 144 6.48 0.99 -15.66
CA GLU A 144 7.57 1.96 -15.46
C GLU A 144 7.08 3.35 -15.02
N GLU A 145 6.01 3.88 -15.62
CA GLU A 145 5.43 5.17 -15.22
C GLU A 145 4.81 5.14 -13.82
N THR A 146 4.23 4.01 -13.43
CA THR A 146 3.67 3.83 -12.07
C THR A 146 4.79 3.77 -11.04
N ALA A 147 5.87 3.05 -11.34
CA ALA A 147 7.05 2.98 -10.48
C ALA A 147 7.69 4.37 -10.32
N ARG A 148 7.90 5.09 -11.43
CA ARG A 148 8.44 6.46 -11.41
C ARG A 148 7.60 7.43 -10.58
N LEU A 149 6.27 7.42 -10.75
CA LEU A 149 5.38 8.29 -9.98
C LEU A 149 5.39 7.96 -8.48
N LEU A 150 5.40 6.67 -8.12
CA LEU A 150 5.51 6.26 -6.71
C LEU A 150 6.85 6.69 -6.12
N GLU A 151 7.95 6.45 -6.83
CA GLU A 151 9.31 6.78 -6.39
C GLU A 151 9.52 8.28 -6.23
N ASP A 152 8.95 9.10 -7.13
CA ASP A 152 8.94 10.56 -7.03
C ASP A 152 8.29 11.04 -5.71
N MET A 153 7.07 10.57 -5.39
CA MET A 153 6.40 10.93 -4.14
C MET A 153 7.17 10.45 -2.88
N LEU A 154 7.75 9.25 -2.93
CA LEU A 154 8.52 8.69 -1.82
C LEU A 154 9.84 9.44 -1.60
N THR A 155 10.47 9.89 -2.69
CA THR A 155 11.68 10.71 -2.65
C THR A 155 11.36 12.10 -2.10
N HIS A 156 10.29 12.72 -2.58
CA HIS A 156 9.83 14.01 -2.06
C HIS A 156 9.50 13.94 -0.56
N LEU A 157 8.87 12.84 -0.10
CA LEU A 157 8.66 12.59 1.33
C LEU A 157 9.98 12.53 2.09
N ALA A 158 10.95 11.77 1.62
CA ALA A 158 12.24 11.61 2.29
C ALA A 158 13.04 12.93 2.37
N GLU A 159 12.91 13.81 1.38
CA GLU A 159 13.66 15.06 1.29
C GLU A 159 12.97 16.24 2.00
N TYR A 160 11.65 16.37 1.87
CA TYR A 160 10.90 17.58 2.27
C TYR A 160 9.84 17.33 3.35
N GLY A 161 9.62 16.08 3.73
CA GLY A 161 8.66 15.70 4.77
C GLY A 161 7.20 15.70 4.32
N GLU A 162 6.32 15.19 5.19
CA GLU A 162 4.95 14.84 4.82
C GLU A 162 4.06 16.03 4.44
N GLU A 163 4.20 17.19 5.08
CA GLU A 163 3.38 18.38 4.78
C GLU A 163 3.69 18.92 3.37
N SER A 164 4.98 19.08 3.06
CA SER A 164 5.44 19.52 1.74
C SER A 164 5.02 18.54 0.66
N THR A 165 5.17 17.23 0.90
CA THR A 165 4.75 16.20 -0.05
C THR A 165 3.24 16.17 -0.25
N ASN A 166 2.44 16.39 0.79
CA ASN A 166 0.99 16.47 0.63
C ASN A 166 0.59 17.65 -0.26
N GLU A 167 1.21 18.82 -0.09
CA GLU A 167 0.98 19.97 -0.95
C GLU A 167 1.39 19.71 -2.40
N TYR A 168 2.58 19.13 -2.60
CA TYR A 168 3.07 18.71 -3.91
C TYR A 168 2.10 17.76 -4.61
N ILE A 169 1.65 16.70 -3.92
CA ILE A 169 0.69 15.74 -4.46
C ILE A 169 -0.61 16.44 -4.87
N ARG A 170 -1.14 17.34 -4.03
CA ARG A 170 -2.39 18.05 -4.33
C ARG A 170 -2.27 18.90 -5.58
N LYS A 171 -1.23 19.71 -5.68
CA LYS A 171 -1.10 20.75 -6.72
C LYS A 171 -0.54 20.19 -8.03
N ASN A 172 0.49 19.35 -7.93
CA ASN A 172 1.30 18.94 -9.07
C ASN A 172 0.88 17.57 -9.65
N ILE A 173 0.34 16.67 -8.83
CA ILE A 173 -0.03 15.30 -9.26
C ILE A 173 -1.54 15.17 -9.46
N LEU A 174 -2.33 15.60 -8.48
CA LEU A 174 -3.79 15.47 -8.52
C LEU A 174 -4.48 16.69 -9.16
N HIS A 175 -3.77 17.81 -9.27
CA HIS A 175 -4.31 19.08 -9.77
C HIS A 175 -5.61 19.50 -9.07
N ASN A 176 -5.66 19.27 -7.76
CA ASN A 176 -6.76 19.73 -6.91
C ASN A 176 -6.72 21.26 -6.82
N LYS A 177 -7.91 21.87 -6.83
CA LYS A 177 -8.09 23.31 -6.61
C LYS A 177 -7.85 23.68 -5.15
#